data_AF-A0A8E0M7M6-F1
#
_entry.id   AF-A0A8E0M7M6-F1
#
_cell.length_a   1.000
_cell.length_b   1.000
_cell.length_c   1.000
_cell.angle_alpha   90.00
_cell.angle_beta   90.00
_cell.angle_gamma   90.00
#
_symmetry.space_group_name_H-M   'P 1'
#
loop_
_entity.id
_entity.type
_entity.pdbx_description
1 polymer ?
#
loop_
_entity_poly.entity_id
_entity_poly.type
_entity_poly.pdbx_seq_one_letter_code
_entity_poly.pdbx_strand_id
1 'polypeptide(L)'
;KTVITKILGLTPEHLIFEEHGFYGYSAMYIFSNIQVMVAPVGSNLGTLVEMKGQGCREFEGILLSHGENWYDYFLRVDEAGGIFKRVDIAINDMVGLLNIPELVDKCLNNECISVMRSFQGLQSGKLVDLDEVGRGNTLYVGTMKSDVYFCIYEKAAEQAAKRGISIADTPIINRF
;
A
#
# COMPACT_ATOMS: atom_id res chain seq x y z
N LYS A 1 -16.33 15.39 9.21
CA LYS A 1 -15.74 15.93 10.47
C LYS A 1 -15.53 14.86 11.53
N THR A 2 -16.54 14.07 11.92
CA THR A 2 -16.40 13.00 12.94
C THR A 2 -15.29 12.00 12.63
N VAL A 3 -15.16 11.54 11.38
CA VAL A 3 -14.08 10.60 10.98
C VAL A 3 -12.69 11.24 11.17
N ILE A 4 -12.51 12.49 10.74
CA ILE A 4 -11.24 13.22 10.87
C ILE A 4 -10.83 13.33 12.34
N THR A 5 -11.72 13.78 13.22
CA THR A 5 -11.36 14.05 14.61
C THR A 5 -11.39 12.81 15.50
N LYS A 6 -12.45 12.00 15.43
CA LYS A 6 -12.64 10.87 16.35
C LYS A 6 -11.94 9.60 15.88
N ILE A 7 -11.91 9.34 14.57
CA ILE A 7 -11.32 8.11 14.05
C ILE A 7 -9.83 8.30 13.78
N LEU A 8 -9.47 9.36 13.06
CA LEU A 8 -8.07 9.63 12.71
C LEU A 8 -7.30 10.46 13.75
N GLY A 9 -7.98 11.08 14.72
CA GLY A 9 -7.32 11.94 15.70
C GLY A 9 -6.70 13.20 15.09
N LEU A 10 -7.14 13.61 13.90
CA LEU A 10 -6.59 14.75 13.19
C LEU A 10 -7.33 16.05 13.51
N THR A 11 -6.58 17.16 13.49
CA THR A 11 -7.10 18.52 13.61
C THR A 11 -7.60 19.02 12.25
N PRO A 12 -8.91 19.31 12.08
CA PRO A 12 -9.50 19.69 10.79
C PRO A 12 -8.81 20.86 10.09
N GLU A 13 -8.26 21.81 10.85
CA GLU A 13 -7.58 23.01 10.37
C GLU A 13 -6.26 22.71 9.66
N HIS A 14 -5.67 21.52 9.88
CA HIS A 14 -4.46 21.06 9.20
C HIS A 14 -4.74 20.34 7.89
N LEU A 15 -6.01 20.16 7.50
CA LEU A 15 -6.39 19.44 6.29
C LEU A 15 -6.67 20.40 5.14
N ILE A 16 -6.16 20.06 3.97
CA ILE A 16 -6.51 20.72 2.72
C ILE A 16 -7.83 20.15 2.22
N PHE A 17 -8.73 21.00 1.75
CA PHE A 17 -9.99 20.58 1.14
C PHE A 17 -9.92 20.73 -0.37
N GLU A 18 -10.41 19.73 -1.10
CA GLU A 18 -10.54 19.75 -2.55
C GLU A 18 -11.96 19.41 -2.99
N GLU A 19 -12.50 20.19 -3.93
CA GLU A 19 -13.85 20.05 -4.51
C GLU A 19 -13.94 18.96 -5.58
N HIS A 20 -13.15 17.90 -5.43
CA HIS A 20 -13.27 16.67 -6.20
C HIS A 20 -12.85 15.48 -5.34
N GLY A 21 -13.31 14.28 -5.71
CA GLY A 21 -12.95 13.03 -5.05
C GLY A 21 -12.79 11.90 -6.04
N PHE A 22 -12.36 10.73 -5.56
CA PHE A 22 -12.24 9.52 -6.37
C PHE A 22 -13.43 8.59 -6.16
N TYR A 23 -13.59 7.58 -7.01
CA TYR A 23 -14.53 6.47 -6.82
C TYR A 23 -16.01 6.89 -6.64
N GLY A 24 -16.42 8.03 -7.23
CA GLY A 24 -17.78 8.57 -7.12
C GLY A 24 -18.02 9.47 -5.89
N TYR A 25 -16.98 9.77 -5.10
CA TYR A 25 -17.03 10.78 -4.04
C TYR A 25 -16.90 12.19 -4.62
N SER A 26 -17.58 13.17 -4.02
CA SER A 26 -17.68 14.53 -4.56
C SER A 26 -16.56 15.48 -4.12
N ALA A 27 -15.91 15.18 -2.99
CA ALA A 27 -14.85 16.02 -2.44
C ALA A 27 -13.91 15.19 -1.57
N MET A 28 -12.79 15.77 -1.13
CA MET A 28 -11.89 15.13 -0.18
C MET A 28 -11.21 16.13 0.75
N TYR A 29 -10.88 15.65 1.96
CA TYR A 29 -9.93 16.30 2.85
C TYR A 29 -8.61 15.53 2.82
N ILE A 30 -7.49 16.24 2.80
CA ILE A 30 -6.16 15.67 2.64
C ILE A 30 -5.28 16.12 3.80
N PHE A 31 -4.69 15.15 4.49
CA PHE A 31 -3.59 15.36 5.43
C PHE A 31 -2.37 14.59 4.92
N SER A 32 -1.41 15.29 4.32
CA SER A 32 -0.24 14.66 3.71
C SER A 32 -0.65 13.50 2.75
N ASN A 33 -0.30 12.25 3.04
CA ASN A 33 -0.65 11.09 2.21
C ASN A 33 -1.89 10.32 2.72
N ILE A 34 -2.73 10.95 3.54
CA ILE A 34 -4.00 10.43 4.08
C ILE A 34 -5.15 11.22 3.45
N GLN A 35 -6.09 10.52 2.82
CA GLN A 35 -7.25 11.13 2.16
C GLN A 35 -8.55 10.69 2.83
N VAL A 36 -9.45 11.64 3.05
CA VAL A 36 -10.79 11.43 3.61
C VAL A 36 -11.83 11.92 2.61
N MET A 37 -12.42 10.98 1.88
CA MET A 37 -13.39 11.24 0.82
C MET A 37 -14.78 11.54 1.38
N VAL A 38 -15.43 12.54 0.80
CA VAL A 38 -16.76 13.03 1.16
C VAL A 38 -17.76 12.62 0.12
N ALA A 39 -18.77 11.86 0.52
CA ALA A 39 -19.80 11.38 -0.38
C ALA A 39 -20.73 12.51 -0.85
N PRO A 40 -21.30 12.41 -2.07
CA PRO A 40 -22.32 13.33 -2.53
C PRO A 40 -23.53 13.34 -1.60
N VAL A 41 -24.18 14.51 -1.48
CA VAL A 41 -25.41 14.68 -0.69
C VAL A 41 -26.49 13.72 -1.21
N GLY A 42 -27.13 12.98 -0.29
CA GLY A 42 -28.18 12.02 -0.62
C GLY A 42 -27.69 10.66 -1.11
N SER A 43 -26.37 10.41 -1.16
CA SER A 43 -25.81 9.10 -1.47
C SER A 43 -25.61 8.23 -0.22
N ASN A 44 -25.53 6.92 -0.41
CA ASN A 44 -25.29 5.93 0.66
C ASN A 44 -23.81 5.49 0.74
N LEU A 45 -22.87 6.23 0.13
CA LEU A 45 -21.46 5.85 0.05
C LEU A 45 -20.72 5.98 1.40
N GLY A 46 -21.16 6.90 2.27
CA GLY A 46 -20.53 7.15 3.56
C GLY A 46 -19.25 8.00 3.46
N THR A 47 -18.24 7.70 4.27
CA THR A 47 -16.92 8.35 4.23
C THR A 47 -15.87 7.29 3.96
N LEU A 48 -15.01 7.52 2.98
CA LEU A 48 -13.90 6.60 2.67
C LEU A 48 -12.59 7.24 3.12
N VAL A 49 -11.82 6.51 3.92
CA VAL A 49 -10.45 6.86 4.26
C VAL A 49 -9.50 6.03 3.40
N GLU A 50 -8.59 6.68 2.68
CA GLU A 50 -7.54 6.02 1.92
C GLU A 50 -6.17 6.44 2.47
N MET A 51 -5.36 5.45 2.84
CA MET A 51 -3.96 5.64 3.26
C MET A 51 -3.08 4.75 2.39
N LYS A 52 -2.22 5.37 1.56
CA LYS A 52 -1.18 4.63 0.83
C LYS A 52 -0.02 4.30 1.77
N GLY A 53 0.94 3.49 1.31
CA GLY A 53 2.06 3.05 2.17
C GLY A 53 2.81 4.18 2.89
N GLN A 54 2.96 5.35 2.26
CA GLN A 54 3.54 6.54 2.89
C GLN A 54 2.59 7.17 3.93
N GLY A 55 1.29 7.24 3.63
CA GLY A 55 0.26 7.69 4.56
C GLY A 55 0.17 6.81 5.80
N CYS A 56 0.36 5.49 5.67
CA CYS A 56 0.46 4.61 6.83
C CYS A 56 1.65 4.96 7.74
N ARG A 57 2.82 5.29 7.18
CA ARG A 57 4.00 5.72 7.96
C ARG A 57 3.80 7.05 8.65
N GLU A 58 3.09 7.98 8.01
CA GLU A 58 2.72 9.25 8.62
C GLU A 58 1.69 9.05 9.74
N PHE A 59 0.73 8.16 9.52
CA PHE A 59 -0.29 7.83 10.52
C PHE A 59 0.28 7.12 11.75
N GLU A 60 1.32 6.30 11.60
CA GLU A 60 2.07 5.74 12.74
C GLU A 60 2.57 6.84 13.68
N GLY A 61 3.06 7.97 13.14
CA GLY A 61 3.49 9.11 13.95
C GLY A 61 2.33 9.78 14.70
N ILE A 62 1.15 9.86 14.07
CA ILE A 62 -0.06 10.40 14.70
C ILE A 62 -0.51 9.50 15.86
N LEU A 63 -0.58 8.18 15.62
CA LEU A 63 -0.94 7.21 16.66
C LEU A 63 0.04 7.28 17.83
N LEU A 64 1.34 7.30 17.54
CA LEU A 64 2.38 7.44 18.56
C LEU A 64 2.21 8.71 19.40
N SER A 65 1.84 9.83 18.78
CA SER A 65 1.61 11.10 19.48
C SER A 65 0.42 11.06 20.45
N HIS A 66 -0.52 10.12 20.23
CA HIS A 66 -1.65 9.86 21.13
C HIS A 66 -1.38 8.71 22.11
N GLY A 67 -0.20 8.09 22.09
CA GLY A 67 0.10 6.91 22.89
C GLY A 67 -0.60 5.64 22.41
N GLU A 68 -0.96 5.59 21.12
CA GLU A 68 -1.72 4.53 20.50
C GLU A 68 -0.88 3.78 19.46
N ASN A 69 -1.37 2.63 19.03
CA ASN A 69 -0.82 1.85 17.93
C ASN A 69 -1.91 1.40 16.95
N TRP A 70 -1.53 0.64 15.93
CA TRP A 70 -2.46 0.17 14.89
C TRP A 70 -3.62 -0.66 15.44
N TYR A 71 -3.41 -1.46 16.50
CA TYR A 71 -4.48 -2.23 17.13
C TYR A 71 -5.58 -1.31 17.68
N ASP A 72 -5.19 -0.26 18.42
CA ASP A 72 -6.14 0.71 19.00
C ASP A 72 -6.94 1.42 17.89
N TYR A 73 -6.28 1.76 16.78
CA TYR A 73 -6.93 2.31 15.61
C TYR A 73 -7.94 1.34 14.99
N PHE A 74 -7.55 0.09 14.73
CA PHE A 74 -8.44 -0.91 14.13
C PHE A 74 -9.64 -1.21 15.02
N LEU A 75 -9.44 -1.30 16.34
CA LEU A 75 -10.51 -1.47 17.31
C LEU A 75 -11.49 -0.29 17.25
N ARG A 76 -10.98 0.95 17.22
CA ARG A 76 -11.83 2.15 17.10
C ARG A 76 -12.64 2.19 15.80
N VAL A 77 -12.06 1.74 14.70
CA VAL A 77 -12.77 1.63 13.41
C VAL A 77 -13.88 0.59 13.51
N ASP A 78 -13.61 -0.57 14.12
CA ASP A 78 -14.59 -1.65 14.33
C ASP A 78 -15.76 -1.19 15.22
N GLU A 79 -15.46 -0.58 16.36
CA GLU A 79 -16.46 -0.01 17.29
C GLU A 79 -17.34 1.06 16.64
N ALA A 80 -16.80 1.80 15.66
CA ALA A 80 -17.54 2.78 14.87
C ALA A 80 -18.38 2.17 13.73
N GLY A 81 -18.38 0.84 13.57
CA GLY A 81 -19.05 0.13 12.47
C GLY A 81 -18.35 0.33 11.12
N GLY A 82 -17.05 0.58 11.14
CA GLY A 82 -16.24 0.77 9.94
C GLY A 82 -16.12 -0.49 9.10
N ILE A 83 -16.00 -0.31 7.78
CA ILE A 83 -15.87 -1.42 6.82
C ILE A 83 -14.48 -1.38 6.20
N PHE A 84 -13.68 -2.41 6.46
CA PHE A 84 -12.37 -2.58 5.84
C PHE A 84 -12.53 -3.03 4.38
N LYS A 85 -12.47 -2.07 3.45
CA LYS A 85 -12.53 -2.37 2.01
C LYS A 85 -11.24 -2.99 1.48
N ARG A 86 -10.10 -2.65 2.08
CA ARG A 86 -8.77 -3.14 1.71
C ARG A 86 -7.79 -2.96 2.86
N VAL A 87 -6.99 -3.98 3.13
CA VAL A 87 -5.88 -3.94 4.10
C VAL A 87 -4.69 -4.65 3.47
N ASP A 88 -3.58 -3.92 3.31
CA ASP A 88 -2.34 -4.46 2.78
C ASP A 88 -1.36 -4.65 3.95
N ILE A 89 -1.01 -5.90 4.26
CA ILE A 89 0.02 -6.23 5.26
C ILE A 89 1.31 -6.51 4.49
N ALA A 90 2.43 -5.95 4.93
CA ALA A 90 3.70 -6.11 4.24
C ALA A 90 4.82 -6.58 5.16
N ILE A 91 5.66 -7.48 4.67
CA ILE A 91 6.88 -7.93 5.34
C ILE A 91 8.08 -7.42 4.55
N ASN A 92 9.03 -6.78 5.23
CA ASN A 92 10.28 -6.33 4.64
C ASN A 92 11.35 -7.41 4.84
N ASP A 93 11.93 -7.87 3.74
CA ASP A 93 13.08 -8.75 3.75
C ASP A 93 14.35 -7.94 3.52
N MET A 94 15.19 -7.90 4.55
CA MET A 94 16.42 -7.12 4.61
C MET A 94 17.66 -7.96 4.22
N VAL A 95 17.49 -9.27 4.05
CA VAL A 95 18.59 -10.22 3.82
C VAL A 95 18.56 -10.83 2.43
N GLY A 96 17.46 -10.66 1.68
CA GLY A 96 17.30 -11.23 0.35
C GLY A 96 16.99 -12.72 0.41
N LEU A 97 16.12 -13.12 1.34
CA LEU A 97 15.69 -14.50 1.56
C LEU A 97 15.11 -15.14 0.29
N LEU A 98 14.36 -14.36 -0.48
CA LEU A 98 13.68 -14.82 -1.69
C LEU A 98 14.32 -14.21 -2.95
N ASN A 99 14.62 -15.08 -3.92
CA ASN A 99 15.02 -14.68 -5.26
C ASN A 99 13.77 -14.57 -6.14
N ILE A 100 13.33 -13.34 -6.46
CA ILE A 100 12.05 -13.12 -7.15
C ILE A 100 12.05 -13.70 -8.58
N PRO A 101 13.09 -13.51 -9.41
CA PRO A 101 13.22 -14.20 -10.69
C PRO A 101 13.07 -15.72 -10.58
N GLU A 102 13.77 -16.35 -9.62
CA GLU A 102 13.68 -17.80 -9.42
C GLU A 102 12.26 -18.24 -9.06
N LEU A 103 11.56 -17.47 -8.23
CA LEU A 103 10.16 -17.75 -7.90
C LEU A 103 9.24 -17.67 -9.13
N VAL A 104 9.47 -16.70 -10.02
CA VAL A 104 8.74 -16.61 -11.30
C VAL A 104 9.01 -17.83 -12.16
N ASP A 105 10.26 -18.26 -12.29
CA ASP A 105 10.64 -19.45 -13.06
C ASP A 105 10.00 -20.72 -12.49
N LYS A 106 9.97 -20.86 -11.15
CA LYS A 106 9.26 -21.96 -10.48
C LYS A 106 7.78 -21.99 -10.79
N CYS A 107 7.12 -20.82 -10.84
CA CYS A 107 5.72 -20.74 -11.26
C CYS A 107 5.54 -21.16 -12.73
N LEU A 108 6.42 -20.73 -13.63
CA LEU A 108 6.38 -21.10 -15.06
C LEU A 108 6.62 -22.60 -15.30
N ASN A 109 7.48 -23.21 -14.49
CA ASN A 109 7.82 -24.64 -14.57
C ASN A 109 6.82 -25.56 -13.86
N ASN A 110 5.69 -25.04 -13.38
CA ASN A 110 4.69 -25.77 -12.59
C ASN A 110 5.25 -26.36 -11.27
N GLU A 111 6.25 -25.71 -10.67
CA GLU A 111 6.85 -26.11 -9.39
C GLU A 111 6.21 -25.38 -8.19
N CYS A 112 5.21 -24.53 -8.44
CA CYS A 112 4.44 -23.82 -7.42
C CYS A 112 3.08 -24.48 -7.21
N ILE A 113 2.86 -25.03 -6.01
CA ILE A 113 1.57 -25.57 -5.59
C ILE A 113 0.84 -24.51 -4.76
N SER A 114 -0.32 -24.04 -5.24
CA SER A 114 -1.10 -23.00 -4.57
C SER A 114 -2.60 -23.21 -4.74
N VAL A 115 -3.38 -22.68 -3.80
CA VAL A 115 -4.85 -22.55 -3.94
C VAL A 115 -5.22 -21.49 -4.96
N MET A 116 -4.35 -20.49 -5.18
CA MET A 116 -4.51 -19.49 -6.22
C MET A 116 -4.21 -20.11 -7.59
N ARG A 117 -5.03 -19.78 -8.59
CA ARG A 117 -4.97 -20.41 -9.93
C ARG A 117 -4.21 -19.59 -10.97
N SER A 118 -3.74 -18.40 -10.61
CA SER A 118 -3.06 -17.48 -11.51
C SER A 118 -1.84 -16.88 -10.84
N PHE A 119 -0.82 -16.61 -11.63
CA PHE A 119 0.31 -15.79 -11.24
C PHE A 119 0.65 -14.84 -12.39
N GLN A 120 1.38 -13.77 -12.07
CA GLN A 120 1.91 -12.83 -13.05
C GLN A 120 3.32 -12.42 -12.63
N GLY A 121 4.31 -12.79 -13.43
CA GLY A 121 5.65 -12.24 -13.34
C GLY A 121 5.74 -10.94 -14.14
N LEU A 122 6.31 -9.89 -13.56
CA LEU A 122 6.64 -8.64 -14.22
C LEU A 122 8.12 -8.36 -14.05
N GLN A 123 8.76 -7.99 -15.15
CA GLN A 123 10.12 -7.46 -15.15
C GLN A 123 10.08 -6.02 -15.65
N SER A 124 10.72 -5.14 -14.91
CA SER A 124 10.89 -3.73 -15.24
C SER A 124 12.37 -3.43 -15.43
N GLY A 125 12.69 -2.46 -16.28
CA GLY A 125 14.06 -2.03 -16.55
C GLY A 125 14.09 -0.80 -17.47
N LYS A 126 15.24 -0.13 -17.55
CA LYS A 126 15.42 1.02 -18.46
C LYS A 126 15.73 0.52 -19.89
N LEU A 127 15.24 1.25 -20.90
CA LEU A 127 15.49 0.94 -22.32
C LEU A 127 16.90 1.31 -22.80
N VAL A 128 17.56 2.24 -22.10
CA VAL A 128 18.84 2.85 -22.50
C VAL A 128 20.05 2.44 -21.64
N ASP A 129 19.81 1.85 -20.47
CA ASP A 129 20.86 1.24 -19.63
C ASP A 129 20.74 -0.29 -19.75
N LEU A 130 21.75 -0.93 -20.35
CA LEU A 130 21.84 -2.40 -20.46
C LEU A 130 22.30 -3.07 -19.17
N ASP A 131 22.73 -2.28 -18.17
CA ASP A 131 23.20 -2.79 -16.89
C ASP A 131 22.05 -3.42 -16.09
N GLU A 132 22.26 -4.65 -15.61
CA GLU A 132 21.29 -5.42 -14.81
C GLU A 132 20.87 -4.71 -13.52
N VAL A 133 21.68 -3.74 -13.06
CA VAL A 133 21.55 -3.01 -11.79
C VAL A 133 20.29 -2.14 -11.70
N GLY A 134 19.51 -2.00 -12.78
CA GLY A 134 18.24 -1.28 -12.80
C GLY A 134 16.99 -2.14 -13.05
N ARG A 135 17.13 -3.47 -13.15
CA ARG A 135 15.99 -4.35 -13.38
C ARG A 135 15.30 -4.70 -12.07
N GLY A 136 13.98 -4.52 -12.04
CA GLY A 136 13.15 -4.85 -10.88
C GLY A 136 12.12 -5.91 -11.24
N ASN A 137 12.05 -6.97 -10.45
CA ASN A 137 11.14 -8.09 -10.64
C ASN A 137 10.00 -8.04 -9.63
N THR A 138 8.81 -8.43 -10.08
CA THR A 138 7.60 -8.55 -9.26
C THR A 138 6.88 -9.83 -9.62
N LEU A 139 6.42 -10.56 -8.61
CA LEU A 139 5.58 -11.72 -8.73
C LEU A 139 4.25 -11.45 -8.02
N TYR A 140 3.16 -11.48 -8.78
CA TYR A 140 1.81 -11.55 -8.23
C TYR A 140 1.35 -13.01 -8.21
N VAL A 141 0.76 -13.43 -7.08
CA VAL A 141 0.07 -14.73 -6.96
C VAL A 141 -1.39 -14.46 -6.58
N GLY A 142 -2.32 -14.90 -7.43
CA GLY A 142 -3.72 -14.46 -7.42
C GLY A 142 -4.00 -13.33 -8.42
N THR A 143 -5.17 -12.69 -8.31
CA THR A 143 -5.55 -11.56 -9.18
C THR A 143 -5.90 -10.35 -8.32
N MET A 144 -5.73 -9.13 -8.82
CA MET A 144 -6.14 -7.93 -8.07
C MET A 144 -7.66 -7.80 -7.88
N LYS A 145 -8.45 -8.69 -8.49
CA LYS A 145 -9.91 -8.76 -8.34
C LYS A 145 -10.36 -9.73 -7.25
N SER A 146 -9.47 -10.56 -6.71
CA SER A 146 -9.81 -11.47 -5.61
C SER A 146 -9.68 -10.78 -4.25
N ASP A 147 -10.38 -11.30 -3.24
CA ASP A 147 -10.34 -10.78 -1.87
C ASP A 147 -8.94 -10.86 -1.25
N VAL A 148 -8.14 -11.83 -1.69
CA VAL A 148 -6.74 -12.02 -1.27
C VAL A 148 -5.87 -12.26 -2.50
N TYR A 149 -4.71 -11.61 -2.54
CA TYR A 149 -3.63 -11.87 -3.48
C TYR A 149 -2.29 -11.50 -2.84
N PHE A 150 -1.19 -12.05 -3.35
CA PHE A 150 0.17 -11.73 -2.90
C PHE A 150 0.91 -10.88 -3.92
N CYS A 151 1.75 -9.96 -3.45
CA CYS A 151 2.64 -9.14 -4.26
C CYS A 151 4.05 -9.21 -3.68
N ILE A 152 4.91 -9.96 -4.34
CA ILE A 152 6.29 -10.21 -3.93
C ILE A 152 7.20 -9.48 -4.90
N TYR A 153 8.03 -8.56 -4.43
CA TYR A 153 8.86 -7.76 -5.34
C TYR A 153 10.16 -7.24 -4.73
N GLU A 154 11.09 -6.90 -5.60
CA GLU A 154 12.37 -6.29 -5.26
C GLU A 154 12.16 -4.82 -4.86
N LYS A 155 12.03 -4.58 -3.56
CA LYS A 155 11.79 -3.25 -3.00
C LYS A 155 12.97 -2.31 -3.22
N ALA A 156 14.18 -2.85 -3.13
CA ALA A 156 15.41 -2.11 -3.38
C ALA A 156 15.44 -1.50 -4.78
N ALA A 157 15.18 -2.31 -5.81
CA ALA A 157 15.10 -1.87 -7.19
C ALA A 157 13.99 -0.83 -7.40
N GLU A 158 12.80 -1.04 -6.79
CA GLU A 158 11.70 -0.07 -6.85
C GLU A 158 12.08 1.29 -6.25
N GLN A 159 12.74 1.30 -5.09
CA GLN A 159 13.14 2.54 -4.41
C GLN A 159 14.31 3.24 -5.12
N ALA A 160 15.29 2.48 -5.61
CA ALA A 160 16.38 2.98 -6.44
C ALA A 160 15.83 3.69 -7.68
N ALA A 161 14.89 3.07 -8.40
CA ALA A 161 14.25 3.65 -9.57
C ALA A 161 13.43 4.91 -9.23
N LYS A 162 12.70 4.92 -8.11
CA LYS A 162 11.87 6.08 -7.70
C LYS A 162 12.68 7.26 -7.18
N ARG A 163 13.78 7.03 -6.48
CA ARG A 163 14.55 8.05 -5.77
C ARG A 163 15.89 8.39 -6.44
N GLY A 164 16.30 7.64 -7.45
CA GLY A 164 17.59 7.81 -8.12
C GLY A 164 18.78 7.49 -7.22
N ILE A 165 18.62 6.55 -6.28
CA ILE A 165 19.67 6.12 -5.32
C ILE A 165 20.23 4.75 -5.71
N SER A 166 21.38 4.38 -5.15
CA SER A 166 21.93 3.04 -5.34
C SER A 166 21.06 1.98 -4.67
N ILE A 167 20.95 0.79 -5.28
CA ILE A 167 20.31 -0.38 -4.65
C ILE A 167 20.97 -0.71 -3.32
N ALA A 168 22.31 -0.60 -3.23
CA ALA A 168 23.07 -0.88 -2.01
C ALA A 168 22.73 0.05 -0.84
N ASP A 169 22.16 1.23 -1.12
CA ASP A 169 21.77 2.21 -0.10
C ASP A 169 20.35 1.95 0.43
N THR A 170 19.65 0.95 -0.11
CA THR A 170 18.31 0.59 0.34
C THR A 170 18.39 -0.55 1.37
N PRO A 171 17.83 -0.36 2.57
CA PRO A 171 17.97 -1.38 3.62
C PRO A 171 17.02 -2.57 3.39
N ILE A 172 15.93 -2.36 2.62
CA ILE A 172 14.93 -3.39 2.32
C ILE A 172 15.19 -3.93 0.92
N ILE A 173 15.55 -5.20 0.82
CA ILE A 173 15.85 -5.89 -0.43
C ILE A 173 14.54 -6.26 -1.13
N ASN A 174 13.71 -7.07 -0.47
CA ASN A 174 12.41 -7.49 -0.99
C ASN A 174 11.26 -7.03 -0.08
N ARG A 175 10.06 -6.98 -0.65
CA ARG A 175 8.82 -6.86 0.11
C ARG A 175 7.81 -7.89 -0.37
N PHE A 176 7.10 -8.47 0.60
CA PHE A 176 6.01 -9.43 0.41
C PHE A 176 4.71 -8.84 0.96
#